data_AF-A0A4U3KNQ0-F1
#
_entry.id   AF-A0A4U3KNQ0-F1
#
_cell.length_a   1.000
_cell.length_b   1.000
_cell.length_c   1.000
_cell.angle_alpha   90.00
_cell.angle_beta   90.00
_cell.angle_gamma   90.00
#
_symmetry.space_group_name_H-M   'P 1'
#
loop_
_entity.id
_entity.type
_entity.pdbx_description
1 polymer ?
#
loop_
_entity_poly.entity_id
_entity_poly.type
_entity_poly.pdbx_seq_one_letter_code
_entity_poly.pdbx_strand_id
1 'polypeptide(L)'
;SEWEIPTQTCVLAHVTTQMEAMRQGAPTGLVFQSIAGSEKGNTAFGLNAEILAEAQDLALHSGQAAGPNVMYFETGQGSELSSEANFGADQVTMEARCYGLAKKFDPYIVNTVVGFIGPEYLYDSKQVIRAGLEDHFMGKLTGISMGCDVCYTNHMKADQNDMENLAMLLATAGCTYIMGIPHGDDVMLNYQTTGFHETATIRETLGLRPIKEFEEWMEKMGLMENGKLTSRAGDASVFIK
;
A
#
# COMPACT_ATOMS: atom_id res chain seq x y z
N SER A 1 -5.57 19.43 5.88
CA SER A 1 -6.20 20.66 6.45
C SER A 1 -7.40 21.05 5.58
N GLU A 2 -8.07 22.18 5.86
CA GLU A 2 -9.47 22.52 5.50
C GLU A 2 -10.53 21.65 6.21
N TRP A 3 -10.49 20.33 6.01
CA TRP A 3 -11.48 19.40 6.58
C TRP A 3 -11.05 18.74 7.87
N GLU A 4 -9.91 19.14 8.45
CA GLU A 4 -9.35 18.58 9.70
C GLU A 4 -9.26 17.04 9.70
N ILE A 5 -8.97 16.43 8.54
CA ILE A 5 -8.93 14.97 8.37
C ILE A 5 -7.74 14.40 9.16
N PRO A 6 -7.96 13.46 10.10
CA PRO A 6 -6.88 12.80 10.84
C PRO A 6 -6.26 11.69 9.99
N THR A 7 -5.36 12.10 9.10
CA THR A 7 -4.68 11.20 8.17
C THR A 7 -3.33 11.77 7.75
N GLN A 8 -2.58 10.96 7.02
CA GLN A 8 -1.23 11.24 6.57
C GLN A 8 -1.26 11.38 5.04
N THR A 9 -0.45 12.29 4.51
CA THR A 9 -0.31 12.49 3.06
C THR A 9 0.97 11.84 2.58
N CYS A 10 0.97 11.40 1.32
CA CYS A 10 2.17 10.89 0.65
C CYS A 10 2.05 11.12 -0.85
N VAL A 11 3.17 11.36 -1.53
CA VAL A 11 3.26 11.39 -3.00
C VAL A 11 4.28 10.33 -3.39
N LEU A 12 3.84 9.29 -4.11
CA LEU A 12 4.63 8.11 -4.44
C LEU A 12 5.61 8.37 -5.60
N ALA A 13 6.51 9.34 -5.41
CA ALA A 13 7.63 9.60 -6.31
C ALA A 13 8.88 8.85 -5.83
N HIS A 14 9.99 8.92 -6.58
CA HIS A 14 11.26 8.42 -6.06
C HIS A 14 11.65 9.15 -4.76
N VAL A 15 12.21 8.42 -3.79
CA VAL A 15 12.51 8.93 -2.43
C VAL A 15 13.35 10.20 -2.44
N THR A 16 14.33 10.30 -3.34
CA THR A 16 15.19 11.50 -3.45
C THR A 16 14.42 12.74 -3.91
N THR A 17 13.40 12.57 -4.78
CA THR A 17 12.51 13.66 -5.21
C THR A 17 11.61 14.12 -4.07
N GLN A 18 11.07 13.18 -3.29
CA GLN A 18 10.29 13.52 -2.10
C GLN A 18 11.14 14.28 -1.07
N MET A 19 12.36 13.78 -0.78
CA MET A 19 13.29 14.45 0.13
C MET A 19 13.63 15.86 -0.33
N GLU A 20 13.88 16.07 -1.63
CA GLU A 20 14.16 17.39 -2.17
C GLU A 20 12.97 18.35 -2.00
N ALA A 21 11.75 17.87 -2.28
CA ALA A 21 10.54 18.65 -2.04
C ALA A 21 10.37 19.02 -0.56
N MET A 22 10.64 18.07 0.36
CA MET A 22 10.60 18.32 1.81
C MET A 22 11.64 19.36 2.25
N ARG A 23 12.87 19.29 1.72
CA ARG A 23 13.92 20.29 1.99
C ARG A 23 13.51 21.69 1.52
N GLN A 24 12.69 21.78 0.48
CA GLN A 24 12.08 23.03 -0.01
C GLN A 24 10.82 23.46 0.77
N GLY A 25 10.43 22.70 1.79
CA GLY A 25 9.29 23.02 2.67
C GLY A 25 7.95 22.42 2.22
N ALA A 26 7.94 21.52 1.24
CA ALA A 26 6.71 20.82 0.86
C ALA A 26 6.27 19.86 1.98
N PRO A 27 4.99 19.88 2.36
CA PRO A 27 4.48 19.03 3.44
C PRO A 27 4.39 17.56 3.00
N THR A 28 4.88 16.65 3.82
CA THR A 28 4.61 15.21 3.66
C THR A 28 4.29 14.56 5.01
N GLY A 29 3.35 13.61 5.01
CA GLY A 29 3.10 12.76 6.17
C GLY A 29 4.05 11.56 6.17
N LEU A 30 4.04 10.78 5.09
CA LEU A 30 4.89 9.60 4.90
C LEU A 30 5.89 9.82 3.77
N VAL A 31 7.04 9.14 3.83
CA VAL A 31 8.00 9.07 2.73
C VAL A 31 7.97 7.69 2.10
N PHE A 32 7.64 7.67 0.81
CA PHE A 32 7.46 6.45 0.03
C PHE A 32 8.77 5.97 -0.61
N GLN A 33 8.91 4.66 -0.81
CA GLN A 33 9.85 4.11 -1.78
C GLN A 33 9.51 2.65 -2.16
N SER A 34 9.57 2.31 -3.44
CA SER A 34 9.61 0.91 -3.87
C SER A 34 10.97 0.30 -3.51
N ILE A 35 10.97 -0.87 -2.87
CA ILE A 35 12.20 -1.56 -2.44
C ILE A 35 12.30 -2.96 -3.07
N ALA A 36 13.52 -3.49 -3.11
CA ALA A 36 13.84 -4.83 -3.59
C ALA A 36 14.65 -5.61 -2.55
N GLY A 37 14.62 -6.94 -2.66
CA GLY A 37 15.24 -7.90 -1.77
C GLY A 37 16.74 -8.10 -2.00
N SER A 38 17.37 -7.40 -2.94
CA SER A 38 18.82 -7.41 -3.16
C SER A 38 19.40 -6.02 -3.37
N GLU A 39 20.69 -5.87 -3.06
CA GLU A 39 21.43 -4.63 -3.32
C GLU A 39 21.40 -4.25 -4.81
N LYS A 40 21.56 -5.23 -5.71
CA LYS A 40 21.45 -5.01 -7.16
C LYS A 40 20.07 -4.49 -7.55
N GLY A 41 18.99 -5.04 -6.97
CA GLY A 41 17.62 -4.58 -7.23
C GLY A 41 17.40 -3.15 -6.74
N ASN A 42 17.82 -2.83 -5.52
CA ASN A 42 17.71 -1.47 -4.97
C ASN A 42 18.55 -0.46 -5.76
N THR A 43 19.74 -0.85 -6.20
CA THR A 43 20.59 -0.01 -7.06
C THR A 43 19.91 0.25 -8.40
N ALA A 44 19.20 -0.73 -8.98
CA ALA A 44 18.43 -0.56 -10.21
C ALA A 44 17.25 0.43 -10.02
N PHE A 45 16.67 0.48 -8.81
CA PHE A 45 15.70 1.52 -8.44
C PHE A 45 16.33 2.86 -8.08
N GLY A 46 17.66 2.98 -8.04
CA GLY A 46 18.36 4.23 -7.72
C GLY A 46 18.47 4.52 -6.22
N LEU A 47 18.41 3.50 -5.37
CA LEU A 47 18.44 3.65 -3.91
C LEU A 47 19.44 2.70 -3.23
N ASN A 48 19.82 3.04 -1.99
CA ASN A 48 20.52 2.18 -1.05
C ASN A 48 19.97 2.43 0.37
N ALA A 49 20.47 1.65 1.35
CA ALA A 49 19.99 1.75 2.72
C ALA A 49 20.32 3.11 3.37
N GLU A 50 21.41 3.76 2.95
CA GLU A 50 21.81 5.08 3.43
C GLU A 50 20.81 6.16 3.02
N ILE A 51 20.33 6.13 1.76
CA ILE A 51 19.28 7.05 1.27
C ILE A 51 17.98 6.84 2.05
N LEU A 52 17.60 5.59 2.33
CA LEU A 52 16.41 5.30 3.13
C LEU A 52 16.53 5.81 4.57
N ALA A 53 17.72 5.68 5.18
CA ALA A 53 17.99 6.20 6.51
C ALA A 53 17.93 7.74 6.54
N GLU A 54 18.49 8.41 5.52
CA GLU A 54 18.41 9.87 5.38
C GLU A 54 16.96 10.33 5.19
N ALA A 55 16.17 9.60 4.40
CA ALA A 55 14.76 9.89 4.18
C ALA A 55 13.94 9.78 5.47
N GLN A 56 14.16 8.72 6.25
CA GLN A 56 13.52 8.53 7.55
C GLN A 56 13.89 9.65 8.52
N ASP A 57 15.17 9.97 8.63
CA ASP A 57 15.67 11.05 9.50
C ASP A 57 15.05 12.39 9.11
N LEU A 58 15.04 12.71 7.81
CA LEU A 58 14.41 13.92 7.29
C LEU A 58 12.92 13.96 7.64
N ALA A 59 12.18 12.86 7.45
CA ALA A 59 10.75 12.80 7.77
C ALA A 59 10.45 12.97 9.25
N LEU A 60 11.30 12.44 10.14
CA LEU A 60 11.16 12.64 11.58
C LEU A 60 11.44 14.08 12.01
N HIS A 61 12.33 14.78 11.30
CA HIS A 61 12.71 16.16 11.64
C HIS A 61 11.83 17.23 10.99
N SER A 62 11.36 17.02 9.76
CA SER A 62 10.65 18.04 8.96
C SER A 62 9.29 17.58 8.40
N GLY A 63 8.93 16.30 8.57
CA GLY A 63 7.62 15.78 8.17
C GLY A 63 6.47 16.28 9.06
N GLN A 64 5.24 16.02 8.62
CA GLN A 64 4.02 16.39 9.35
C GLN A 64 3.48 15.28 10.24
N ALA A 65 3.90 14.03 10.03
CA ALA A 65 3.48 12.91 10.86
C ALA A 65 4.06 13.02 12.28
N ALA A 66 3.27 12.65 13.28
CA ALA A 66 3.72 12.64 14.68
C ALA A 66 4.84 11.61 14.94
N GLY A 67 4.99 10.61 14.07
CA GLY A 67 5.96 9.53 14.22
C GLY A 67 5.58 8.50 15.31
N PRO A 68 6.45 7.51 15.57
CA PRO A 68 7.78 7.36 14.98
C PRO A 68 7.77 6.71 13.58
N ASN A 69 6.65 6.10 13.18
CA ASN A 69 6.57 5.38 11.91
C ASN A 69 6.22 6.34 10.77
N VAL A 70 7.18 6.64 9.90
CA VAL A 70 7.07 7.67 8.84
C VAL A 70 7.36 7.14 7.43
N MET A 71 7.88 5.92 7.33
CA MET A 71 8.20 5.31 6.04
C MET A 71 6.99 4.56 5.47
N TYR A 72 6.87 4.57 4.16
CA TYR A 72 5.96 3.76 3.38
C TYR A 72 6.77 3.00 2.32
N PHE A 73 6.74 1.67 2.35
CA PHE A 73 7.39 0.86 1.32
C PHE A 73 6.39 0.09 0.45
N GLU A 74 6.73 -0.05 -0.82
CA GLU A 74 6.09 -0.99 -1.73
C GLU A 74 7.05 -2.08 -2.20
N THR A 75 6.50 -3.28 -2.32
CA THR A 75 7.20 -4.50 -2.73
C THR A 75 6.35 -5.25 -3.75
N GLY A 76 6.78 -6.42 -4.19
CA GLY A 76 5.99 -7.22 -5.12
C GLY A 76 6.83 -8.34 -5.71
N GLN A 77 6.27 -9.55 -5.67
CA GLN A 77 6.87 -10.72 -6.31
C GLN A 77 7.14 -10.46 -7.80
N GLY A 78 8.38 -10.74 -8.20
CA GLY A 78 8.84 -10.62 -9.60
C GLY A 78 9.73 -9.41 -9.88
N SER A 79 9.77 -8.43 -8.99
CA SER A 79 10.59 -7.22 -9.17
C SER A 79 12.09 -7.51 -9.36
N GLU A 80 12.66 -8.43 -8.58
CA GLU A 80 14.08 -8.78 -8.69
C GLU A 80 14.36 -9.71 -9.86
N LEU A 81 13.40 -10.54 -10.27
CA LEU A 81 13.54 -11.31 -11.50
C LEU A 81 13.55 -10.36 -12.71
N SER A 82 12.65 -9.37 -12.73
CA SER A 82 12.59 -8.34 -13.78
C SER A 82 13.87 -7.52 -13.88
N SER A 83 14.59 -7.34 -12.78
CA SER A 83 15.84 -6.57 -12.70
C SER A 83 17.10 -7.44 -12.77
N GLU A 84 16.95 -8.74 -13.10
CA GLU A 84 18.03 -9.74 -13.12
C GLU A 84 18.85 -9.77 -11.81
N ALA A 85 18.18 -9.55 -10.70
CA ALA A 85 18.74 -9.29 -9.37
C ALA A 85 18.28 -10.30 -8.32
N ASN A 86 17.67 -11.42 -8.74
CA ASN A 86 17.22 -12.52 -7.88
C ASN A 86 18.32 -13.56 -7.60
N PHE A 87 19.42 -13.57 -8.36
CA PHE A 87 20.57 -14.47 -8.16
C PHE A 87 20.20 -15.97 -8.11
N GLY A 88 19.19 -16.37 -8.87
CA GLY A 88 18.70 -17.75 -8.91
C GLY A 88 17.73 -18.13 -7.78
N ALA A 89 17.40 -17.21 -6.87
CA ALA A 89 16.34 -17.40 -5.89
C ALA A 89 14.94 -17.24 -6.53
N ASP A 90 13.94 -17.88 -5.93
CA ASP A 90 12.54 -17.74 -6.30
C ASP A 90 11.94 -16.41 -5.83
N GLN A 91 10.80 -16.04 -6.40
CA GLN A 91 10.13 -14.75 -6.15
C GLN A 91 9.69 -14.58 -4.69
N VAL A 92 9.25 -15.66 -4.03
CA VAL A 92 8.75 -15.63 -2.65
C VAL A 92 9.90 -15.38 -1.67
N THR A 93 11.04 -16.05 -1.89
CA THR A 93 12.26 -15.80 -1.11
C THR A 93 12.74 -14.35 -1.26
N MET A 94 12.70 -13.80 -2.48
CA MET A 94 13.12 -12.42 -2.73
C MET A 94 12.18 -11.41 -2.07
N GLU A 95 10.87 -11.64 -2.16
CA GLU A 95 9.85 -10.79 -1.54
C GLU A 95 9.96 -10.78 -0.01
N ALA A 96 10.21 -11.94 0.62
CA ALA A 96 10.47 -12.02 2.06
C ALA A 96 11.70 -11.18 2.49
N ARG A 97 12.71 -11.04 1.62
CA ARG A 97 13.90 -10.21 1.88
C ARG A 97 13.58 -8.72 1.82
N CYS A 98 12.64 -8.30 0.96
CA CYS A 98 12.12 -6.93 0.98
C CYS A 98 11.55 -6.59 2.36
N TYR A 99 10.78 -7.50 2.96
CA TYR A 99 10.22 -7.28 4.29
C TYR A 99 11.29 -7.21 5.37
N GLY A 100 12.35 -8.03 5.27
CA GLY A 100 13.52 -7.93 6.14
C GLY A 100 14.21 -6.57 6.07
N LEU A 101 14.34 -6.00 4.86
CA LEU A 101 14.85 -4.64 4.66
C LEU A 101 13.89 -3.60 5.26
N ALA A 102 12.59 -3.68 4.94
CA ALA A 102 11.58 -2.75 5.44
C ALA A 102 11.56 -2.71 6.97
N LYS A 103 11.65 -3.86 7.65
CA LYS A 103 11.63 -3.96 9.12
C LYS A 103 12.72 -3.13 9.79
N LYS A 104 13.86 -2.90 9.12
CA LYS A 104 14.96 -2.07 9.64
C LYS A 104 14.56 -0.60 9.87
N PHE A 105 13.55 -0.11 9.16
CA PHE A 105 13.12 1.28 9.18
C PHE A 105 11.75 1.49 9.86
N ASP A 106 11.21 0.47 10.54
CA ASP A 106 9.94 0.52 11.27
C ASP A 106 8.85 1.36 10.55
N PRO A 107 8.47 0.97 9.31
CA PRO A 107 7.56 1.76 8.48
C PRO A 107 6.15 1.83 9.08
N TYR A 108 5.41 2.88 8.71
CA TYR A 108 4.00 3.01 9.05
C TYR A 108 3.17 1.95 8.32
N ILE A 109 3.50 1.75 7.05
CA ILE A 109 2.84 0.78 6.16
C ILE A 109 3.84 0.20 5.16
N VAL A 110 3.60 -1.07 4.82
CA VAL A 110 4.23 -1.76 3.70
C VAL A 110 3.14 -2.50 2.94
N ASN A 111 3.07 -2.38 1.61
CA ASN A 111 2.25 -3.29 0.82
C ASN A 111 3.08 -3.99 -0.26
N THR A 112 2.73 -5.26 -0.47
CA THR A 112 2.95 -5.90 -1.76
C THR A 112 1.98 -5.29 -2.78
N VAL A 113 2.40 -5.22 -4.03
CA VAL A 113 1.51 -4.92 -5.17
C VAL A 113 1.34 -6.19 -5.99
N VAL A 114 0.35 -7.01 -5.62
CA VAL A 114 0.19 -8.35 -6.20
C VAL A 114 -0.56 -8.24 -7.53
N GLY A 115 0.00 -8.79 -8.61
CA GLY A 115 -0.62 -8.78 -9.95
C GLY A 115 -0.36 -7.51 -10.78
N PHE A 116 0.51 -6.62 -10.33
CA PHE A 116 0.81 -5.36 -11.03
C PHE A 116 1.72 -5.52 -12.25
N ILE A 117 2.70 -6.44 -12.19
CA ILE A 117 3.74 -6.52 -13.22
C ILE A 117 3.22 -7.21 -14.49
N GLY A 118 2.55 -8.36 -14.34
CA GLY A 118 2.00 -9.10 -15.47
C GLY A 118 2.03 -10.63 -15.33
N PRO A 119 1.48 -11.34 -16.34
CA PRO A 119 1.32 -12.79 -16.36
C PRO A 119 2.63 -13.58 -16.42
N GLU A 120 3.75 -12.92 -16.73
CA GLU A 120 5.09 -13.51 -16.74
C GLU A 120 5.55 -13.92 -15.34
N TYR A 121 5.02 -13.26 -14.31
CA TYR A 121 5.37 -13.45 -12.90
C TYR A 121 4.27 -14.17 -12.12
N LEU A 122 3.02 -13.77 -12.35
CA LEU A 122 1.81 -14.37 -11.79
C LEU A 122 0.74 -14.45 -12.89
N TYR A 123 0.49 -15.65 -13.40
CA TYR A 123 -0.25 -15.84 -14.67
C TYR A 123 -1.76 -15.68 -14.56
N ASP A 124 -2.36 -16.27 -13.51
CA ASP A 124 -3.81 -16.37 -13.33
C ASP A 124 -4.24 -16.00 -11.91
N SER A 125 -5.56 -15.95 -11.70
CA SER A 125 -6.13 -15.59 -10.40
C SER A 125 -5.70 -16.49 -9.25
N LYS A 126 -5.42 -17.77 -9.50
CA LYS A 126 -4.94 -18.69 -8.45
C LYS A 126 -3.56 -18.30 -7.96
N GLN A 127 -2.68 -17.91 -8.88
CA GLN A 127 -1.33 -17.45 -8.55
C GLN A 127 -1.37 -16.11 -7.82
N VAL A 128 -2.21 -15.17 -8.26
CA VAL A 128 -2.41 -13.87 -7.58
C VAL A 128 -2.94 -14.05 -6.17
N ILE A 129 -4.01 -14.85 -5.99
CA ILE A 129 -4.58 -15.13 -4.67
C ILE A 129 -3.53 -15.77 -3.76
N ARG A 130 -2.79 -16.74 -4.28
CA ARG A 130 -1.76 -17.43 -3.52
C ARG A 130 -0.64 -16.48 -3.08
N ALA A 131 -0.11 -15.69 -4.00
CA ALA A 131 0.97 -14.74 -3.73
C ALA A 131 0.53 -13.69 -2.70
N GLY A 132 -0.67 -13.10 -2.84
CA GLY A 132 -1.17 -12.11 -1.87
C GLY A 132 -1.27 -12.67 -0.45
N LEU A 133 -1.71 -13.93 -0.30
CA LEU A 133 -1.76 -14.60 1.00
C LEU A 133 -0.36 -14.94 1.56
N GLU A 134 0.58 -15.35 0.70
CA GLU A 134 1.97 -15.60 1.08
C GLU A 134 2.64 -14.32 1.57
N ASP A 135 2.54 -13.25 0.78
CA ASP A 135 3.13 -11.94 1.04
C ASP A 135 2.61 -11.35 2.36
N HIS A 136 1.29 -11.38 2.54
CA HIS A 136 0.67 -10.91 3.78
C HIS A 136 1.16 -11.70 5.00
N PHE A 137 1.19 -13.04 4.91
CA PHE A 137 1.69 -13.89 5.99
C PHE A 137 3.15 -13.59 6.31
N MET A 138 4.01 -13.54 5.30
CA MET A 138 5.44 -13.28 5.46
C MET A 138 5.69 -11.90 6.08
N GLY A 139 5.03 -10.85 5.59
CA GLY A 139 5.16 -9.50 6.16
C GLY A 139 4.68 -9.43 7.62
N LYS A 140 3.55 -10.04 7.95
CA LYS A 140 3.08 -10.14 9.34
C LYS A 140 4.05 -10.92 10.23
N LEU A 141 4.59 -12.03 9.74
CA LEU A 141 5.59 -12.84 10.45
C LEU A 141 6.89 -12.06 10.70
N THR A 142 7.31 -11.24 9.75
CA THR A 142 8.47 -10.33 9.90
C THR A 142 8.22 -9.22 10.93
N GLY A 143 6.95 -8.92 11.25
CA GLY A 143 6.58 -7.90 12.22
C GLY A 143 6.51 -6.49 11.63
N ILE A 144 6.07 -6.38 10.38
CA ILE A 144 5.78 -5.10 9.70
C ILE A 144 4.27 -4.89 9.51
N SER A 145 3.88 -3.62 9.34
CA SER A 145 2.50 -3.20 9.06
C SER A 145 2.10 -3.56 7.62
N MET A 146 1.78 -4.84 7.42
CA MET A 146 1.61 -5.41 6.07
C MET A 146 0.19 -5.24 5.53
N GLY A 147 0.06 -4.47 4.46
CA GLY A 147 -1.10 -4.38 3.57
C GLY A 147 -0.86 -5.09 2.24
N CYS A 148 -1.82 -4.93 1.32
CA CYS A 148 -1.74 -5.50 -0.02
C CYS A 148 -2.53 -4.62 -0.99
N ASP A 149 -1.89 -4.14 -2.05
CA ASP A 149 -2.63 -3.66 -3.21
C ASP A 149 -3.08 -4.88 -4.03
N VAL A 150 -4.38 -5.14 -3.97
CA VAL A 150 -5.03 -6.31 -4.56
C VAL A 150 -5.41 -5.97 -6.00
N CYS A 151 -4.59 -6.40 -6.94
CA CYS A 151 -4.70 -5.87 -8.29
C CYS A 151 -4.38 -6.89 -9.40
N TYR A 152 -4.71 -6.50 -10.63
CA TYR A 152 -4.38 -7.26 -11.83
C TYR A 152 -4.23 -6.32 -13.02
N THR A 153 -3.53 -6.80 -14.04
CA THR A 153 -3.45 -6.12 -15.34
C THR A 153 -4.32 -6.81 -16.38
N ASN A 154 -4.80 -6.06 -17.37
CA ASN A 154 -5.73 -6.54 -18.40
C ASN A 154 -5.22 -7.72 -19.27
N HIS A 155 -3.92 -8.01 -19.24
CA HIS A 155 -3.32 -9.11 -20.00
C HIS A 155 -3.07 -10.37 -19.15
N MET A 156 -3.43 -10.34 -17.86
CA MET A 156 -3.47 -11.51 -16.98
C MET A 156 -4.78 -12.28 -17.14
N LYS A 157 -4.77 -13.56 -16.77
CA LYS A 157 -6.00 -14.36 -16.65
C LYS A 157 -6.65 -14.17 -15.28
N ALA A 158 -7.09 -12.95 -15.02
CA ALA A 158 -7.79 -12.55 -13.81
C ALA A 158 -8.82 -11.46 -14.14
N ASP A 159 -9.84 -11.34 -13.31
CA ASP A 159 -10.83 -10.27 -13.38
C ASP A 159 -11.15 -9.67 -11.99
N GLN A 160 -12.05 -8.69 -11.96
CA GLN A 160 -12.41 -7.99 -10.72
C GLN A 160 -12.99 -8.94 -9.64
N ASN A 161 -13.69 -10.01 -10.01
CA ASN A 161 -14.22 -10.96 -9.03
C ASN A 161 -13.08 -11.68 -8.31
N ASP A 162 -11.98 -11.95 -9.01
CA ASP A 162 -10.79 -12.54 -8.41
C ASP A 162 -10.15 -11.59 -7.38
N MET A 163 -10.17 -10.28 -7.64
CA MET A 163 -9.68 -9.27 -6.70
C MET A 163 -10.58 -9.14 -5.47
N GLU A 164 -11.89 -9.15 -5.66
CA GLU A 164 -12.85 -9.15 -4.54
C GLU A 164 -12.69 -10.41 -3.67
N ASN A 165 -12.46 -11.57 -4.28
CA ASN A 165 -12.13 -12.80 -3.56
C ASN A 165 -10.87 -12.64 -2.72
N LEU A 166 -9.78 -12.15 -3.30
CA LEU A 166 -8.52 -11.95 -2.59
C LEU A 166 -8.66 -10.91 -1.47
N ALA A 167 -9.34 -9.79 -1.73
CA ALA A 167 -9.54 -8.73 -0.75
C ALA A 167 -10.31 -9.24 0.49
N MET A 168 -11.35 -10.05 0.30
CA MET A 168 -12.07 -10.67 1.41
C MET A 168 -11.19 -11.67 2.18
N LEU A 169 -10.44 -12.54 1.48
CA LEU A 169 -9.52 -13.49 2.11
C LEU A 169 -8.46 -12.77 2.96
N LEU A 170 -7.84 -11.73 2.42
CA LEU A 170 -6.86 -10.91 3.12
C LEU A 170 -7.44 -10.18 4.33
N ALA A 171 -8.65 -9.62 4.20
CA ALA A 171 -9.33 -8.98 5.30
C ALA A 171 -9.60 -9.97 6.45
N THR A 172 -10.05 -11.20 6.14
CA THR A 172 -10.20 -12.26 7.16
C THR A 172 -8.88 -12.68 7.80
N ALA A 173 -7.76 -12.56 7.09
CA ALA A 173 -6.42 -12.81 7.59
C ALA A 173 -5.85 -11.64 8.45
N GLY A 174 -6.56 -10.52 8.57
CA GLY A 174 -6.09 -9.34 9.30
C GLY A 174 -5.12 -8.46 8.50
N CYS A 175 -5.29 -8.39 7.17
CA CYS A 175 -4.58 -7.43 6.33
C CYS A 175 -4.78 -6.00 6.83
N THR A 176 -3.68 -5.24 6.95
CA THR A 176 -3.72 -3.91 7.58
C THR A 176 -4.51 -2.91 6.73
N TYR A 177 -4.34 -2.97 5.40
CA TYR A 177 -5.05 -2.13 4.44
C TYR A 177 -5.02 -2.75 3.04
N ILE A 178 -5.95 -2.29 2.21
CA ILE A 178 -6.00 -2.48 0.76
C ILE A 178 -6.15 -1.10 0.09
N MET A 179 -5.92 -1.03 -1.23
CA MET A 179 -6.07 0.21 -1.98
C MET A 179 -7.54 0.54 -2.29
N GLY A 180 -7.79 1.79 -2.65
CA GLY A 180 -9.11 2.25 -3.08
C GLY A 180 -8.96 3.26 -4.21
N ILE A 181 -9.48 2.91 -5.39
CA ILE A 181 -9.52 3.80 -6.57
C ILE A 181 -10.98 3.87 -7.06
N PRO A 182 -11.46 4.98 -7.65
CA PRO A 182 -12.82 5.02 -8.21
C PRO A 182 -13.08 3.83 -9.14
N HIS A 183 -14.05 2.98 -8.78
CA HIS A 183 -14.36 1.72 -9.48
C HIS A 183 -13.21 0.72 -9.63
N GLY A 184 -12.11 0.90 -8.89
CA GLY A 184 -10.90 0.08 -9.02
C GLY A 184 -10.13 0.33 -10.31
N ASP A 185 -10.47 1.34 -11.12
CA ASP A 185 -9.86 1.58 -12.43
C ASP A 185 -8.81 2.70 -12.37
N ASP A 186 -7.53 2.33 -12.40
CA ASP A 186 -6.45 3.31 -12.47
C ASP A 186 -6.09 3.64 -13.92
N VAL A 187 -6.61 4.78 -14.38
CA VAL A 187 -6.41 5.28 -15.75
C VAL A 187 -4.98 5.74 -16.05
N MET A 188 -4.15 5.95 -15.02
CA MET A 188 -2.76 6.40 -15.18
C MET A 188 -1.79 5.22 -15.17
N LEU A 189 -2.01 4.27 -14.26
CA LEU A 189 -1.18 3.08 -14.11
C LEU A 189 -1.65 1.92 -15.02
N ASN A 190 -2.83 2.02 -15.62
CA ASN A 190 -3.40 1.05 -16.57
C ASN A 190 -3.59 -0.36 -15.99
N TYR A 191 -4.03 -0.44 -14.74
CA TYR A 191 -4.34 -1.69 -14.04
C TYR A 191 -5.64 -1.53 -13.23
N GLN A 192 -6.16 -2.65 -12.74
CA GLN A 192 -7.35 -2.69 -11.90
C GLN A 192 -6.98 -3.09 -10.48
N THR A 193 -7.53 -2.39 -9.49
CA THR A 193 -7.39 -2.65 -8.05
C THR A 193 -8.77 -2.70 -7.38
N THR A 194 -8.83 -2.67 -6.06
CA THR A 194 -10.07 -2.51 -5.29
C THR A 194 -10.58 -1.07 -5.32
N GLY A 195 -11.90 -0.92 -5.32
CA GLY A 195 -12.54 0.37 -5.24
C GLY A 195 -12.91 0.81 -3.83
N PHE A 196 -13.47 2.01 -3.73
CA PHE A 196 -13.96 2.54 -2.45
C PHE A 196 -15.09 1.71 -1.84
N HIS A 197 -15.92 1.09 -2.69
CA HIS A 197 -17.07 0.28 -2.26
C HIS A 197 -16.64 -1.02 -1.61
N GLU A 198 -15.57 -1.64 -2.11
CA GLU A 198 -15.03 -2.91 -1.60
C GLU A 198 -14.56 -2.73 -0.16
N THR A 199 -13.88 -1.62 0.15
CA THR A 199 -13.47 -1.30 1.53
C THR A 199 -14.67 -1.16 2.48
N ALA A 200 -15.72 -0.45 2.06
CA ALA A 200 -16.93 -0.30 2.86
C ALA A 200 -17.64 -1.65 3.07
N THR A 201 -17.73 -2.44 2.00
CA THR A 201 -18.35 -3.77 2.00
C THR A 201 -17.62 -4.72 2.93
N ILE A 202 -16.29 -4.78 2.87
CA ILE A 202 -15.45 -5.61 3.74
C ILE A 202 -15.64 -5.22 5.20
N ARG A 203 -15.59 -3.90 5.51
CA ARG A 203 -15.78 -3.41 6.88
C ARG A 203 -17.14 -3.79 7.45
N GLU A 204 -18.21 -3.56 6.69
CA GLU A 204 -19.55 -3.91 7.15
C GLU A 204 -19.75 -5.44 7.28
N THR A 205 -19.21 -6.22 6.33
CA THR A 205 -19.31 -7.69 6.32
C THR A 205 -18.59 -8.33 7.51
N LEU A 206 -17.39 -7.84 7.83
CA LEU A 206 -16.55 -8.40 8.89
C LEU A 206 -16.67 -7.66 10.23
N GLY A 207 -17.47 -6.60 10.30
CA GLY A 207 -17.58 -5.76 11.50
C GLY A 207 -16.31 -4.98 11.84
N LEU A 208 -15.46 -4.71 10.85
CA LEU A 208 -14.21 -3.96 11.02
C LEU A 208 -14.46 -2.45 10.98
N ARG A 209 -13.58 -1.68 11.63
CA ARG A 209 -13.66 -0.22 11.68
C ARG A 209 -12.44 0.44 11.02
N PRO A 210 -12.54 1.68 10.54
CA PRO A 210 -11.35 2.50 10.25
C PRO A 210 -10.48 2.70 11.50
N ILE A 211 -9.31 3.33 11.34
CA ILE A 211 -8.55 3.83 12.50
C ILE A 211 -9.44 4.78 13.30
N LYS A 212 -9.32 4.73 14.63
CA LYS A 212 -10.23 5.36 15.58
C LYS A 212 -10.49 6.84 15.28
N GLU A 213 -9.42 7.61 15.07
CA GLU A 213 -9.50 9.03 14.80
C GLU A 213 -10.24 9.31 13.48
N PHE A 214 -10.03 8.47 12.47
CA PHE A 214 -10.72 8.61 11.18
C PHE A 214 -12.21 8.23 11.27
N GLU A 215 -12.56 7.22 12.07
CA GLU A 215 -13.95 6.88 12.36
C GLU A 215 -14.67 8.05 13.06
N GLU A 216 -14.07 8.63 14.09
CA GLU A 216 -14.62 9.79 14.80
C GLU A 216 -14.81 11.00 13.87
N TRP A 217 -13.84 11.22 12.97
CA TRP A 217 -13.96 12.24 11.94
C TRP A 217 -15.11 11.95 10.96
N MET A 218 -15.25 10.71 10.50
CA MET A 218 -16.36 10.30 9.61
C MET A 218 -17.73 10.46 10.28
N GLU A 219 -17.84 10.15 11.57
CA GLU A 219 -19.06 10.35 12.36
C GLU A 219 -19.37 11.85 12.51
N LYS A 220 -18.37 12.69 12.84
CA LYS A 220 -18.51 14.15 12.89
C LYS A 220 -18.97 14.73 11.55
N MET A 221 -18.49 14.18 10.44
CA MET A 221 -18.89 14.59 9.09
C MET A 221 -20.27 14.05 8.68
N GLY A 222 -20.85 13.11 9.45
CA GLY A 222 -22.11 12.44 9.15
C GLY A 222 -22.02 11.47 7.98
N LEU A 223 -20.81 10.96 7.69
CA LEU A 223 -20.53 9.99 6.62
C LEU A 223 -20.63 8.54 7.12
N MET A 224 -20.45 8.32 8.43
CA MET A 224 -20.54 7.02 9.08
C MET A 224 -21.36 7.14 10.37
N GLU A 225 -22.05 6.07 10.74
CA GLU A 225 -22.69 5.89 12.05
C GLU A 225 -22.52 4.43 12.46
N ASN A 226 -21.94 4.19 13.65
CA ASN A 226 -21.75 2.83 14.18
C ASN A 226 -21.02 1.88 13.22
N GLY A 227 -20.02 2.38 12.49
CA GLY A 227 -19.23 1.61 11.53
C GLY A 227 -19.90 1.40 10.16
N LYS A 228 -21.09 1.95 9.92
CA LYS A 228 -21.83 1.85 8.65
C LYS A 228 -21.92 3.19 7.94
N LEU A 229 -21.86 3.17 6.62
CA LEU A 229 -22.02 4.37 5.81
C LEU A 229 -23.46 4.93 5.92
N THR A 230 -23.59 6.25 5.96
CA THR A 230 -24.91 6.94 5.94
C THR A 230 -25.34 7.25 4.51
N SER A 231 -26.54 7.82 4.33
CA SER A 231 -27.00 8.30 3.01
C SER A 231 -26.19 9.47 2.44
N ARG A 232 -25.31 10.10 3.23
CA ARG A 232 -24.39 11.16 2.75
C ARG A 232 -23.08 10.58 2.20
N ALA A 233 -22.75 9.34 2.53
CA ALA A 233 -21.54 8.70 2.06
C ALA A 233 -21.60 8.43 0.55
N GLY A 234 -20.46 8.59 -0.13
CA GLY A 234 -20.37 8.43 -1.58
C GLY A 234 -20.79 9.66 -2.39
N ASP A 235 -21.39 10.68 -1.75
CA ASP A 235 -21.70 11.96 -2.40
C ASP A 235 -20.65 13.02 -2.05
N ALA A 236 -19.74 13.26 -3.00
CA ALA A 236 -18.67 14.25 -2.84
C ALA A 236 -19.18 15.71 -2.78
N SER A 237 -20.46 15.98 -3.10
CA SER A 237 -21.03 17.32 -2.98
C SER A 237 -20.97 17.88 -1.56
N VAL A 238 -20.84 17.00 -0.55
CA VAL A 238 -20.62 17.37 0.85
C VAL A 238 -19.37 18.22 1.08
N PHE A 239 -18.40 18.15 0.16
CA PHE A 239 -17.15 18.92 0.22
C PHE A 239 -17.18 20.16 -0.69
N ILE A 240 -18.27 20.39 -1.41
CA ILE A 240 -18.45 21.57 -2.26
C ILE A 240 -19.14 22.65 -1.41
N LYS A 241 -18.46 23.79 -1.24
CA LYS A 241 -19.02 24.99 -0.61
C LYS A 241 -19.94 25.74 -1.57
#